data_AF-Q86Z52-F1
#
_entry.id   AF-Q86Z52-F1
#
_cell.length_a   1.000
_cell.length_b   1.000
_cell.length_c   1.000
_cell.angle_alpha   90.00
_cell.angle_beta   90.00
_cell.angle_gamma   90.00
#
_symmetry.space_group_name_H-M   'P 1'
#
loop_
_entity.id
_entity.type
_entity.pdbx_description
1 polymer ?
#
loop_
_entity_poly.entity_id
_entity_poly.type
_entity_poly.pdbx_seq_one_letter_code
_entity_poly.pdbx_strand_id
1 'polypeptide(L)' 'YISAAELRHVMTNLGEKLSDTEVDEMIREADVDGDGQINYDEFVQLM' A
#
# COMPACT_ATOMS: atom_id res chain seq x y z
N TYR A 1 1.42 3.93 10.40
CA TYR A 1 2.36 3.33 9.44
C TYR A 1 1.85 1.94 9.15
N ILE A 2 1.47 1.70 7.89
CA ILE A 2 1.02 0.44 7.35
C ILE A 2 2.21 -0.10 6.56
N SER A 3 2.70 -1.28 6.91
CA SER A 3 3.74 -1.92 6.14
C SER A 3 3.19 -2.45 4.81
N ALA A 4 4.06 -2.59 3.81
CA ALA A 4 3.74 -3.24 2.54
C ALA A 4 2.96 -4.56 2.70
N ALA A 5 3.36 -5.37 3.69
CA ALA A 5 2.74 -6.64 4.01
C ALA A 5 1.32 -6.50 4.58
N GLU A 6 1.06 -5.47 5.39
CA GLU A 6 -0.26 -5.18 5.92
C GLU A 6 -1.19 -4.62 4.84
N LEU A 7 -0.69 -3.72 3.99
CA LEU A 7 -1.45 -3.20 2.84
C LEU A 7 -1.88 -4.33 1.90
N ARG A 8 -0.95 -5.25 1.59
CA ARG A 8 -1.22 -6.49 0.85
C ARG A 8 -2.32 -7.32 1.51
N HIS A 9 -2.25 -7.49 2.82
CA HIS A 9 -3.23 -8.27 3.55
C HIS A 9 -4.62 -7.63 3.50
N VAL A 10 -4.72 -6.32 3.68
CA VAL A 10 -6.00 -5.58 3.60
C VAL A 10 -6.58 -5.67 2.19
N MET A 11 -5.78 -5.45 1.15
CA MET A 11 -6.24 -5.53 -0.25
C MET A 11 -6.71 -6.94 -0.62
N THR A 12 -5.95 -7.96 -0.23
CA THR A 12 -6.35 -9.37 -0.44
C THR A 12 -7.65 -9.72 0.27
N ASN A 13 -7.88 -9.16 1.47
CA ASN A 13 -9.13 -9.35 2.22
C ASN A 13 -10.30 -8.53 1.62
N LEU A 14 -10.03 -7.43 0.92
CA LEU A 14 -11.04 -6.59 0.27
C LEU A 14 -11.65 -7.25 -0.97
N GLY A 15 -11.08 -8.35 -1.44
CA GLY A 15 -11.62 -9.21 -2.51
C GLY A 15 -10.89 -9.10 -3.84
N GLU A 16 -9.98 -8.13 -3.99
CA GLU A 16 -9.06 -8.05 -5.12
C GLU A 16 -7.74 -8.73 -4.76
N LYS A 17 -7.47 -9.84 -5.45
CA LYS A 17 -6.13 -10.46 -5.42
C LYS A 17 -5.19 -9.61 -6.25
N LEU A 18 -4.68 -8.54 -5.66
CA LEU A 18 -3.55 -7.82 -6.22
C LEU A 18 -2.33 -8.75 -6.19
N SER A 19 -1.62 -8.84 -7.31
CA SER A 19 -0.32 -9.48 -7.39
C SER A 19 0.71 -8.72 -6.56
N ASP A 20 1.79 -9.40 -6.15
CA ASP A 20 2.86 -8.75 -5.38
C ASP A 20 3.43 -7.54 -6.14
N THR A 21 3.44 -7.58 -7.48
CA THR A 21 3.85 -6.47 -8.35
C THR A 21 2.89 -5.29 -8.29
N GLU A 22 1.57 -5.53 -8.34
CA GLU A 22 0.58 -4.45 -8.23
C GLU A 22 0.62 -3.78 -6.86
N VAL A 23 0.84 -4.57 -5.80
CA VAL A 23 1.00 -4.02 -4.44
C VAL A 23 2.28 -3.21 -4.34
N ASP A 24 3.40 -3.70 -4.87
CA ASP A 24 4.66 -2.95 -4.91
C ASP A 24 4.53 -1.65 -5.70
N GLU A 25 3.80 -1.64 -6.82
CA GLU A 25 3.52 -0.41 -7.58
C GLU A 25 2.65 0.56 -6.78
N MET A 26 1.57 0.09 -6.16
CA MET A 26 0.70 0.94 -5.32
C MET A 26 1.44 1.54 -4.12
N ILE A 27 2.29 0.74 -3.46
CA ILE A 27 3.11 1.23 -2.36
C ILE A 27 4.06 2.29 -2.88
N ARG A 28 4.73 2.04 -4.01
CA ARG A 28 5.72 2.96 -4.56
C ARG A 28 5.13 4.26 -5.09
N GLU A 29 3.87 4.25 -5.53
CA GLU A 29 3.14 5.46 -5.92
C GLU A 29 2.67 6.26 -4.70
N ALA A 30 2.42 5.59 -3.59
CA ALA A 30 1.85 6.20 -2.39
C ALA A 30 2.87 6.56 -1.31
N ASP A 31 4.03 5.89 -1.31
CA ASP A 31 5.20 6.17 -0.50
C ASP A 31 5.88 7.44 -1.06
N VAL A 32 5.41 8.59 -0.59
CA VAL A 32 5.87 9.91 -1.05
C VAL A 32 7.18 10.28 -0.34
N ASP A 33 7.36 9.80 0.89
CA ASP A 33 8.56 10.06 1.70
C ASP A 33 9.71 9.07 1.43
N GLY A 34 9.43 7.94 0.78
CA GLY A 34 10.40 6.92 0.38
C GLY A 34 10.88 6.04 1.53
N ASP A 35 10.11 5.94 2.62
CA ASP A 35 10.46 5.13 3.80
C ASP A 35 10.09 3.64 3.65
N GLY A 36 9.42 3.27 2.54
CA GLY A 36 8.99 1.92 2.24
C GLY A 36 7.74 1.47 3.02
N GLN A 37 7.06 2.41 3.67
CA GLN A 37 5.82 2.22 4.43
C GLN A 37 4.82 3.27 3.99
N ILE A 38 3.54 3.03 4.29
CA ILE A 38 2.48 4.00 4.02
C ILE A 38 2.02 4.58 5.34
N ASN A 39 2.20 5.87 5.55
CA ASN A 39 1.65 6.57 6.70
C ASN A 39 0.16 6.91 6.48
N TYR A 40 -0.51 7.43 7.51
CA TYR A 40 -1.94 7.72 7.42
C TYR A 40 -2.26 8.82 6.40
N ASP A 41 -1.43 9.86 6.34
CA ASP A 41 -1.59 10.97 5.40
C ASP A 41 -1.39 10.51 3.95
N GLU A 42 -0.40 9.65 3.70
CA GLU A 42 -0.14 9.00 2.40
C GLU A 42 -1.29 8.08 1.99
N PHE A 43 -1.84 7.31 2.93
CA PHE A 43 -3.01 6.48 2.67
C PHE A 43 -4.25 7.31 2.34
N VAL A 44 -4.42 8.47 2.97
CA VAL A 44 -5.53 9.39 2.67
C VAL A 44 -5.32 10.11 1.34
N GLN A 45 -4.07 10.43 0.95
CA GLN A 45 -3.79 10.98 -0.39
C GLN A 45 -4.05 9.98 -1.53
N LEU A 46 -3.95 8.68 -1.24
CA LEU A 46 -4.28 7.60 -2.16
C LEU A 46 -5.78 7.47 -2.45
N MET A 47 -6.65 8.00 -1.59
CA MET A 47 -8.12 7.85 -1.66
C MET A 47 -8.80 9.12 -2.18
#